data_AF-A0A9Y2JKJ4-F1
#
_entry.id   AF-A0A9Y2JKJ4-F1
#
_cell.length_a   1.000
_cell.length_b   1.000
_cell.length_c   1.000
_cell.angle_alpha   90.00
_cell.angle_beta   90.00
_cell.angle_gamma   90.00
#
_symmetry.space_group_name_H-M   'P 1'
#
loop_
_entity.id
_entity.type
_entity.pdbx_description
1 polymer ?
#
loop_
_entity_poly.entity_id
_entity_poly.type
_entity_poly.pdbx_seq_one_letter_code
_entity_poly.pdbx_strand_id
1 'polypeptide(L)'
;MASRVRGPGSEDRRELRLRHIAGCLSCTLKCGYCGLPVRLTGPGDHPGHGVVEEVTGELVLLHRFCRGALGRCRTRGCVLRRAHLGRATEQYETGRRRPGRYQRLGVRRSPDLDLYRKHWRVAKMRYACKACRYYTGSH
;
A
#
# COMPACT_ATOMS: atom_id res chain seq x y z
N MET A 1 11.51 41.85 22.14
CA MET A 1 10.92 40.67 22.82
C MET A 1 10.23 39.80 21.78
N ALA A 2 10.75 38.61 21.49
CA ALA A 2 10.15 37.69 20.51
C ALA A 2 9.21 36.70 21.23
N SER A 3 7.91 36.80 20.96
CA SER A 3 6.88 35.90 21.49
C SER A 3 7.13 34.46 21.01
N ARG A 4 7.48 33.56 21.93
CA ARG A 4 7.50 32.12 21.67
C ARG A 4 6.05 31.64 21.51
N VAL A 5 5.61 31.46 20.27
CA VAL A 5 4.35 30.77 19.95
C VAL A 5 4.48 29.34 20.47
N ARG A 6 3.86 29.04 21.62
CA ARG A 6 3.76 27.66 22.12
C ARG A 6 2.88 26.88 21.14
N GLY A 7 3.48 25.90 20.47
CA GLY A 7 2.70 24.93 19.70
C GLY A 7 1.74 24.15 20.61
N PRO A 8 0.69 23.54 20.03
CA PRO A 8 -0.34 22.82 20.79
C PRO A 8 0.27 21.72 21.66
N GLY A 9 -0.28 21.58 22.87
CA GLY A 9 0.11 20.59 23.87
C GLY A 9 -0.09 19.15 23.37
N SER A 10 0.42 18.17 24.13
CA SER A 10 0.31 16.75 23.76
C SER A 10 -1.15 16.27 23.67
N GLU A 11 -2.03 16.80 24.52
CA GLU A 11 -3.48 16.53 24.49
C GLU A 11 -4.17 17.22 23.30
N ASP A 12 -3.85 18.48 23.01
CA ASP A 12 -4.36 19.18 21.82
C ASP A 12 -4.00 18.46 20.52
N ARG A 13 -2.77 17.91 20.43
CA ARG A 13 -2.35 17.10 19.29
C ARG A 13 -3.12 15.79 19.20
N ARG A 14 -3.45 15.15 20.33
CA ARG A 14 -4.27 13.94 20.37
C ARG A 14 -5.68 14.22 19.88
N GLU A 15 -6.29 15.31 20.35
CA GLU A 15 -7.64 15.71 19.95
C GLU A 15 -7.71 16.12 18.47
N LEU A 16 -6.76 16.93 17.99
CA LEU A 16 -6.63 17.25 16.57
C LEU A 16 -6.48 15.98 15.71
N ARG A 17 -5.70 15.00 16.20
CA ARG A 17 -5.54 13.71 15.52
C ARG A 17 -6.83 12.91 15.52
N LEU A 18 -7.60 12.89 16.61
CA LEU A 18 -8.90 12.20 16.67
C LEU A 18 -9.92 12.86 15.75
N ARG A 19 -10.03 14.19 15.75
CA ARG A 19 -10.88 14.96 14.83
C ARG A 19 -10.49 14.70 13.37
N HIS A 20 -9.18 14.66 13.08
CA HIS A 20 -8.69 14.31 11.75
C HIS A 20 -9.00 12.85 11.38
N ILE A 21 -8.82 11.89 12.28
CA ILE A 21 -9.15 10.47 12.03
C ILE A 21 -10.65 10.30 11.78
N ALA A 22 -11.50 10.99 12.55
CA ALA A 22 -12.95 10.97 12.38
C ALA A 22 -13.40 11.61 11.06
N GLY A 23 -12.75 12.69 10.62
CA GLY A 23 -13.09 13.40 9.37
C GLY A 23 -12.35 12.91 8.11
N CYS A 24 -11.19 12.28 8.26
CA CYS A 24 -10.32 11.88 7.16
C CYS A 24 -10.40 10.36 6.94
N LEU A 25 -11.32 9.96 6.07
CA LEU A 25 -11.48 8.57 5.64
C LEU A 25 -10.17 7.94 5.13
N SER A 26 -9.26 8.73 4.52
CA SER A 26 -7.96 8.22 4.07
C SER A 26 -6.99 7.85 5.21
N CYS A 27 -7.20 8.40 6.40
CA CYS A 27 -6.39 8.12 7.58
C CYS A 27 -6.87 6.92 8.38
N THR A 28 -8.16 6.59 8.33
CA THR A 28 -8.76 5.41 8.97
C THR A 28 -8.82 4.19 8.06
N LEU A 29 -9.03 4.37 6.76
CA LEU A 29 -9.24 3.27 5.83
C LEU A 29 -7.93 2.78 5.21
N LYS A 30 -6.95 2.46 6.05
CA LYS A 30 -5.64 1.96 5.59
C LYS A 30 -5.58 0.44 5.65
N CYS A 31 -4.94 -0.13 4.64
CA CYS A 31 -4.64 -1.55 4.61
C CYS A 31 -3.62 -1.89 5.70
N GLY A 32 -3.99 -2.74 6.67
CA GLY A 32 -3.11 -3.20 7.74
C GLY A 32 -1.85 -3.94 7.24
N TYR A 33 -1.87 -4.41 5.98
CA TYR A 33 -0.74 -5.11 5.40
C TYR A 33 0.31 -4.19 4.73
N CYS A 34 -0.09 -3.18 3.98
CA CYS A 34 0.85 -2.32 3.22
C CYS A 34 0.83 -0.84 3.63
N GLY A 35 -0.12 -0.45 4.49
CA GLY A 35 -0.30 0.89 5.03
C GLY A 35 -0.85 1.94 4.05
N LEU A 36 -1.23 1.54 2.84
CA LEU A 36 -1.86 2.44 1.87
C LEU A 36 -3.39 2.46 2.02
N PRO A 37 -4.06 3.56 1.67
CA PRO A 37 -5.52 3.64 1.69
C PRO A 37 -6.18 2.55 0.82
N VAL A 38 -7.28 1.98 1.29
CA VAL A 38 -8.11 1.05 0.51
C VAL A 38 -9.19 1.79 -0.26
N ARG A 39 -9.70 1.17 -1.32
CA ARG A 39 -10.84 1.69 -2.08
C ARG A 39 -12.11 0.97 -1.64
N LEU A 40 -13.07 1.70 -1.10
CA LEU A 40 -14.39 1.13 -0.76
C LEU A 40 -15.40 1.26 -1.90
N THR A 41 -15.07 2.05 -2.93
CA THR A 41 -15.93 2.31 -4.09
C THR A 41 -15.29 1.85 -5.39
N GLY A 42 -16.13 1.64 -6.41
CA GLY A 42 -15.73 1.15 -7.73
C GLY A 42 -15.71 -0.39 -7.84
N PRO A 43 -15.06 -0.95 -8.87
CA PRO A 43 -15.10 -2.38 -9.15
C PRO A 43 -14.56 -3.24 -8.01
N GLY A 44 -15.35 -4.24 -7.58
CA GLY A 44 -15.01 -5.13 -6.46
C GLY A 44 -13.87 -6.12 -6.74
N ASP A 45 -13.50 -6.31 -8.01
CA ASP A 45 -12.37 -7.12 -8.45
C ASP A 45 -11.05 -6.32 -8.52
N HIS A 46 -11.11 -4.99 -8.38
CA HIS A 46 -9.93 -4.13 -8.36
C HIS A 46 -8.95 -4.56 -7.24
N PRO A 47 -7.63 -4.65 -7.50
CA PRO A 47 -6.63 -5.12 -6.52
C PRO A 47 -6.63 -4.34 -5.20
N GLY A 48 -6.93 -3.05 -5.28
CA GLY A 48 -7.01 -2.14 -4.15
C GLY A 48 -8.40 -2.00 -3.51
N HIS A 49 -9.38 -2.81 -3.91
CA HIS A 49 -10.68 -2.84 -3.25
C HIS A 49 -10.50 -3.27 -1.78
N GLY A 50 -11.18 -2.59 -0.86
CA GLY A 50 -11.11 -2.85 0.57
C GLY A 50 -11.91 -4.10 0.95
N VAL A 51 -11.34 -4.94 1.80
CA VAL A 51 -11.99 -6.12 2.38
C VAL A 51 -11.64 -6.18 3.86
N VAL A 52 -12.59 -6.58 4.69
CA VAL A 52 -12.36 -6.87 6.11
C VAL A 52 -11.97 -8.34 6.23
N GLU A 53 -10.95 -8.63 7.04
CA GLU A 53 -10.46 -9.98 7.30
C GLU A 53 -10.20 -10.12 8.81
N GLU A 54 -10.42 -11.31 9.36
CA GLU A 54 -10.05 -11.61 10.74
C GLU A 54 -8.63 -12.17 10.79
N VAL A 55 -7.73 -11.48 11.49
CA VAL A 55 -6.35 -11.90 11.69
C VAL A 55 -6.11 -12.02 13.19
N THR A 56 -5.82 -13.24 13.65
CA THR A 56 -5.52 -13.51 15.07
C THR A 56 -6.60 -13.00 16.04
N GLY A 57 -7.87 -13.08 15.65
CA GLY A 57 -9.02 -12.59 16.45
C GLY A 57 -9.31 -11.09 16.32
N GLU A 58 -8.55 -10.35 15.51
CA GLU A 58 -8.77 -8.92 15.26
C GLU A 58 -9.26 -8.67 13.83
N LEU A 59 -10.28 -7.83 13.68
CA LEU A 59 -10.75 -7.39 12.37
C LEU A 59 -9.79 -6.36 11.79
N VAL A 60 -9.22 -6.67 10.63
CA VAL A 60 -8.30 -5.79 9.91
C VAL A 60 -8.81 -5.46 8.51
N LEU A 61 -8.65 -4.19 8.13
CA LEU A 61 -8.94 -3.73 6.78
C LEU A 61 -7.75 -4.02 5.86
N LEU A 62 -8.00 -4.65 4.72
CA LEU A 62 -6.99 -5.04 3.75
C LEU A 62 -7.41 -4.67 2.33
N HIS A 63 -6.44 -4.55 1.43
CA HIS A 63 -6.75 -4.65 0.01
C HIS A 63 -7.08 -6.10 -0.36
N ARG A 64 -7.97 -6.31 -1.33
CA ARG A 64 -8.27 -7.61 -1.94
C ARG A 64 -7.00 -8.35 -2.35
N PHE A 65 -6.04 -7.63 -2.95
CA PHE A 65 -4.72 -8.18 -3.28
C PHE A 65 -3.94 -8.60 -2.03
N CYS A 66 -3.89 -7.74 -1.02
CA CYS A 66 -3.13 -7.96 0.20
C CYS A 66 -3.68 -9.15 1.01
N ARG A 67 -5.00 -9.33 1.05
CA ARG A 67 -5.67 -10.52 1.61
C ARG A 67 -5.13 -11.80 0.99
N GLY A 68 -5.10 -11.90 -0.35
CA GLY A 68 -4.57 -13.08 -1.05
C GLY A 68 -3.05 -13.29 -0.88
N ALA A 69 -2.34 -12.29 -0.36
CA ALA A 69 -0.91 -12.35 -0.05
C ALA A 69 -0.60 -12.63 1.43
N LEU A 70 -1.63 -12.63 2.30
CA LEU A 70 -1.48 -13.05 3.70
C LEU A 70 -0.90 -14.46 3.76
N GLY A 71 -0.01 -14.70 4.73
CA GLY A 71 0.71 -15.97 4.88
C GLY A 71 1.87 -16.19 3.90
N ARG A 72 1.77 -15.77 2.64
CA ARG A 72 2.82 -15.98 1.61
C ARG A 72 4.01 -15.04 1.73
N CYS A 73 3.85 -13.93 2.43
CA CYS A 73 4.78 -12.80 2.39
C CYS A 73 4.98 -12.17 3.78
N ARG A 74 4.73 -12.92 4.87
CA ARG A 74 4.83 -12.42 6.27
C ARG A 74 6.16 -11.70 6.56
N THR A 75 7.27 -12.16 5.98
CA THR A 75 8.62 -11.60 6.16
C THR A 75 9.00 -10.45 5.22
N ARG A 76 8.12 -10.03 4.31
CA ARG A 76 8.46 -9.00 3.31
C ARG A 76 8.11 -7.60 3.84
N GLY A 77 9.06 -6.68 3.80
CA GLY A 77 8.87 -5.29 4.22
C GLY A 77 7.84 -4.52 3.41
N CYS A 78 7.30 -3.44 3.98
CA CYS A 78 6.21 -2.62 3.42
C CYS A 78 6.44 -2.19 1.97
N VAL A 79 7.66 -1.81 1.60
CA VAL A 79 8.00 -1.38 0.24
C VAL A 79 7.71 -2.47 -0.80
N LEU A 80 8.04 -3.72 -0.49
CA LEU A 80 7.80 -4.83 -1.42
C LEU A 80 6.29 -5.17 -1.51
N ARG A 81 5.56 -5.03 -0.40
CA ARG A 81 4.10 -5.18 -0.39
C ARG A 81 3.45 -4.13 -1.31
N ARG A 82 3.87 -2.87 -1.20
CA ARG A 82 3.42 -1.77 -2.07
C ARG A 82 3.81 -1.99 -3.52
N ALA A 83 5.02 -2.47 -3.80
CA ALA A 83 5.46 -2.79 -5.16
C ALA A 83 4.60 -3.87 -5.82
N HIS A 84 4.26 -4.94 -5.09
CA HIS A 84 3.37 -5.96 -5.61
C HIS A 84 1.96 -5.44 -5.87
N LEU A 85 1.42 -4.62 -4.96
CA LEU A 85 0.14 -3.97 -5.14
C LEU A 85 0.16 -3.05 -6.37
N GLY A 86 1.13 -2.14 -6.50
CA GLY A 86 1.21 -1.20 -7.62
C GLY A 86 1.35 -1.88 -8.98
N ARG A 87 2.03 -3.03 -9.03
CA ARG A 87 2.07 -3.85 -10.25
C ARG A 87 0.73 -4.51 -10.54
N ALA A 88 0.06 -5.06 -9.53
CA ALA A 88 -1.27 -5.63 -9.71
C ALA A 88 -2.27 -4.57 -10.19
N THR A 89 -2.22 -3.36 -9.62
CA THR A 89 -3.02 -2.21 -10.07
C THR A 89 -2.72 -1.86 -11.53
N GLU A 90 -1.45 -1.70 -11.92
CA GLU A 90 -1.09 -1.42 -13.32
C GLU A 90 -1.62 -2.48 -14.30
N GLN A 91 -1.55 -3.75 -13.93
CA GLN A 91 -2.05 -4.85 -14.76
C GLN A 91 -3.57 -4.82 -14.90
N TYR A 92 -4.28 -4.48 -13.81
CA TYR A 92 -5.72 -4.30 -13.82
C TYR A 92 -6.13 -3.15 -14.73
N GLU A 93 -5.52 -1.96 -14.55
CA GLU A 93 -5.82 -0.75 -15.33
C GLU A 93 -5.52 -0.92 -16.82
N THR A 94 -4.49 -1.71 -17.17
CA THR A 94 -4.13 -1.98 -18.57
C THR A 94 -4.92 -3.14 -19.20
N GLY A 95 -5.97 -3.63 -18.54
CA GLY A 95 -6.81 -4.73 -19.05
C GLY A 95 -6.08 -6.07 -19.16
N ARG A 96 -4.85 -6.18 -18.63
CA ARG A 96 -4.07 -7.42 -18.63
C ARG A 96 -4.64 -8.35 -17.55
N ARG A 97 -5.67 -9.11 -17.91
CA ARG A 97 -6.31 -10.11 -17.04
C ARG A 97 -5.29 -11.18 -16.61
N ARG A 98 -4.75 -10.98 -15.41
CA ARG A 98 -3.86 -11.87 -14.61
C ARG A 98 -2.50 -12.24 -15.21
N PRO A 99 -1.40 -11.71 -14.66
CA PRO A 99 -0.05 -12.17 -15.03
C PRO A 99 0.65 -12.94 -13.91
N GLY A 100 1.38 -13.98 -14.30
CA GLY A 100 2.12 -14.87 -13.43
C GLY A 100 3.02 -14.21 -12.38
N ARG A 101 3.24 -14.96 -11.29
CA ARG A 101 4.17 -14.71 -10.16
C ARG A 101 4.54 -13.23 -9.98
N TYR A 102 3.68 -12.47 -9.29
CA TYR A 102 3.93 -11.08 -8.86
C TYR A 102 5.30 -10.87 -8.20
N GLN A 103 5.87 -11.94 -7.64
CA GLN A 103 7.20 -11.99 -7.02
C GLN A 103 8.31 -11.33 -7.86
N ARG A 104 8.27 -11.39 -9.19
CA ARG A 104 9.36 -10.87 -10.04
C ARG A 104 9.20 -9.41 -10.46
N LEU A 105 8.08 -8.77 -10.15
CA LEU A 105 7.84 -7.37 -10.52
C LEU A 105 8.08 -7.06 -12.02
N GLY A 106 7.92 -8.06 -12.89
CA GLY A 106 8.03 -7.91 -14.35
C GLY A 106 9.44 -8.07 -14.88
N VAL A 107 10.42 -8.24 -13.99
CA VAL A 107 11.81 -8.43 -14.34
C VAL A 107 12.05 -9.87 -14.77
N ARG A 108 12.49 -10.05 -16.01
CA ARG A 108 12.95 -11.35 -16.54
C ARG A 108 14.19 -11.81 -15.77
N ARG A 109 14.33 -13.12 -15.53
CA ARG A 109 15.57 -13.65 -14.96
C ARG A 109 16.70 -13.43 -15.96
N SER A 110 17.85 -13.00 -15.46
CA SER A 110 19.09 -12.89 -16.23
C SER A 110 20.12 -13.84 -15.62
N PRO A 111 21.00 -14.46 -16.44
CA PRO A 111 22.18 -15.15 -15.94
C PRO A 111 23.11 -14.21 -15.15
N ASP A 112 23.19 -12.95 -15.59
CA ASP A 112 23.83 -11.87 -14.83
C ASP A 112 22.96 -11.50 -13.62
N LEU A 113 23.38 -11.99 -12.45
CA LEU A 113 22.67 -11.80 -11.19
C LEU A 113 22.71 -10.36 -10.71
N ASP A 114 23.76 -9.60 -10.99
CA ASP A 114 23.89 -8.23 -10.52
C ASP A 114 23.06 -7.28 -11.36
N LEU A 115 23.02 -7.47 -12.67
CA LEU A 115 22.08 -6.79 -13.55
C LEU A 115 20.64 -7.15 -13.18
N TYR A 116 20.35 -8.42 -12.89
CA TYR A 116 19.03 -8.85 -12.42
C TYR A 116 18.63 -8.14 -11.11
N ARG A 117 19.52 -8.10 -10.13
CA ARG A 117 19.29 -7.42 -8.84
C ARG A 117 19.07 -5.92 -9.04
N LYS A 118 19.87 -5.27 -9.89
CA LYS A 118 19.72 -3.85 -10.24
C LYS A 118 18.33 -3.58 -10.82
N HIS A 119 17.94 -4.31 -11.87
CA HIS A 119 16.63 -4.15 -12.50
C HIS A 119 15.49 -4.46 -11.54
N TRP A 120 15.61 -5.48 -10.70
CA TRP A 120 14.60 -5.83 -9.71
C TRP A 120 14.44 -4.74 -8.64
N ARG A 121 15.52 -4.13 -8.15
CA ARG A 121 15.47 -3.00 -7.23
C ARG A 121 14.78 -1.78 -7.85
N VAL A 122 15.10 -1.46 -9.11
CA VAL A 122 14.46 -0.37 -9.86
C VAL A 122 12.96 -0.63 -10.02
N ALA A 123 12.58 -1.84 -10.46
CA ALA A 123 11.17 -2.21 -10.61
C ALA A 123 10.42 -2.14 -9.28
N LYS A 124 11.03 -2.61 -8.18
CA LYS A 124 10.47 -2.51 -6.82
C LYS A 124 10.15 -1.07 -6.46
N MET A 125 11.10 -0.16 -6.61
CA MET A 125 10.88 1.24 -6.26
C MET A 125 9.85 1.90 -7.16
N ARG A 126 9.93 1.68 -8.49
CA ARG A 126 8.95 2.19 -9.45
C ARG A 126 7.52 1.80 -9.07
N TYR A 127 7.28 0.52 -8.83
CA TYR A 127 5.94 0.04 -8.50
C TYR A 127 5.48 0.45 -7.10
N ALA A 128 6.38 0.53 -6.12
CA ALA A 128 6.04 1.03 -4.79
C ALA A 128 5.61 2.50 -4.86
N CYS A 129 6.35 3.35 -5.58
CA CYS A 129 5.98 4.75 -5.79
C CYS A 129 4.66 4.88 -6.55
N LYS A 130 4.45 4.06 -7.59
CA LYS A 130 3.19 4.03 -8.33
C LYS A 130 2.00 3.72 -7.41
N ALA A 131 2.14 2.70 -6.56
CA ALA A 131 1.11 2.35 -5.58
C ALA A 131 0.85 3.51 -4.61
N CYS A 132 1.90 4.11 -4.05
CA CYS A 132 1.75 5.26 -3.16
C CYS A 132 0.93 6.35 -3.84
N ARG A 133 1.37 6.86 -5.00
CA ARG A 133 0.67 7.92 -5.75
C ARG A 133 -0.78 7.57 -6.04
N TYR A 134 -1.02 6.36 -6.56
CA TYR A 134 -2.36 5.91 -6.95
C TYR A 134 -3.32 5.86 -5.76
N TYR A 135 -2.89 5.37 -4.60
CA TYR A 135 -3.77 5.17 -3.44
C TYR A 135 -3.81 6.35 -2.47
N THR A 136 -2.80 7.24 -2.48
CA THR A 136 -2.83 8.47 -1.67
C THR A 136 -3.40 9.66 -2.43
N GLY A 137 -3.67 9.55 -3.73
CA GLY A 137 -4.13 10.66 -4.56
C GLY A 137 -3.07 11.73 -4.80
N SER A 138 -1.79 11.41 -4.53
CA SER A 138 -0.68 12.32 -4.76
C SER A 138 -0.26 12.24 -6.24
N HIS A 139 -0.80 13.13 -7.06
CA HIS A 139 -0.43 13.29 -8.47
C HIS A 139 0.82 14.15 -8.62
#